data_AF-A0A7C2TIN7-F1
#
_entry.id   AF-A0A7C2TIN7-F1
#
_cell.length_a   1.000
_cell.length_b   1.000
_cell.length_c   1.000
_cell.angle_alpha   90.00
_cell.angle_beta   90.00
_cell.angle_gamma   90.00
#
_symmetry.space_group_name_H-M   'P 1'
#
loop_
_entity.id
_entity.type
_entity.pdbx_description
1 polymer ?
#
loop_
_entity_poly.entity_id
_entity_poly.type
_entity_poly.pdbx_seq_one_letter_code
_entity_poly.pdbx_strand_id
1 'polypeptide(L)'
;MTLIKIIFVFGLILLFPNVTNVFAAEFEFSMNDIEFCHQFYPLYEELGIQWFIKNHHYSIESRVCGSLYEDSLWSYEGEDRMQKLLERSLHYIELEIQESKEEAKTGINDPTPAIIPSWIKTTTGYWVDGFTSDVDLVNGFQWLIQNGVIHVPYVESSEDESTITIPSWIKTSAGYWVDNKITDDEFLIGIEWLINNGIIRV
;
A
#
# COMPACT_ATOMS: atom_id res chain seq x y z
N MET A 1 60.48 4.70 -34.98
CA MET A 1 60.20 3.55 -34.09
C MET A 1 59.37 4.08 -32.94
N THR A 2 58.06 4.14 -33.14
CA THR A 2 57.11 4.89 -32.32
C THR A 2 56.76 4.07 -31.08
N LEU A 3 57.16 4.52 -29.89
CA LEU A 3 56.73 3.92 -28.63
C LEU A 3 55.27 4.31 -28.36
N ILE A 4 54.38 3.31 -28.38
CA ILE A 4 53.01 3.43 -27.90
C ILE A 4 53.06 3.57 -26.37
N LYS A 5 52.69 4.75 -25.85
CA LYS A 5 52.43 4.94 -24.42
C LYS A 5 51.04 4.38 -24.11
N ILE A 6 50.99 3.20 -23.51
CA ILE A 6 49.76 2.66 -22.93
C ILE A 6 49.52 3.40 -21.62
N ILE A 7 48.60 4.36 -21.64
CA ILE A 7 48.09 5.00 -20.43
C ILE A 7 47.06 4.04 -19.83
N PHE A 8 47.43 3.33 -18.77
CA PHE A 8 46.46 2.62 -17.93
C PHE A 8 45.67 3.67 -17.15
N VAL A 9 44.49 4.04 -17.65
CA VAL A 9 43.48 4.73 -16.85
C VAL A 9 42.89 3.67 -15.93
N PHE A 10 43.38 3.62 -14.68
CA PHE A 10 42.68 2.94 -13.60
C PHE A 10 41.37 3.70 -13.37
N GLY A 11 40.32 3.28 -14.08
CA GLY A 11 38.95 3.66 -13.78
C GLY A 11 38.64 3.15 -12.39
N LEU A 12 38.64 4.05 -11.40
CA LEU A 12 38.11 3.80 -10.08
C LEU A 12 36.60 3.58 -10.27
N ILE A 13 36.18 2.33 -10.48
CA ILE A 13 34.77 1.96 -10.44
C ILE A 13 34.36 2.14 -8.98
N LEU A 14 33.75 3.28 -8.68
CA LEU A 14 32.98 3.46 -7.47
C LEU A 14 31.81 2.49 -7.56
N LEU A 15 31.95 1.33 -6.93
CA LEU A 15 30.84 0.44 -6.62
C LEU A 15 29.99 1.16 -5.56
N PHE A 16 29.13 2.06 -6.02
CA PHE A 16 27.96 2.40 -5.22
C PHE A 16 27.10 1.14 -5.17
N PRO A 17 26.75 0.61 -3.98
CA PRO A 17 25.69 -0.37 -3.93
C PRO A 17 24.44 0.33 -4.49
N ASN A 18 23.97 -0.13 -5.65
CA ASN A 18 22.63 0.18 -6.13
C ASN A 18 21.67 -0.44 -5.11
N VAL A 19 21.34 0.31 -4.08
CA VAL A 19 20.10 0.10 -3.35
C VAL A 19 19.05 0.61 -4.32
N THR A 20 18.52 -0.28 -5.14
CA THR A 20 17.26 0.00 -5.84
C THR A 20 16.24 0.17 -4.73
N ASN A 21 15.89 1.42 -4.40
CA ASN A 21 14.71 1.67 -3.57
C ASN A 21 13.55 0.98 -4.29
N VAL A 22 13.02 -0.08 -3.69
CA VAL A 22 12.00 -0.98 -4.28
C VAL A 22 10.66 -0.27 -4.49
N PHE A 23 10.50 0.97 -4.03
CA PHE A 23 9.26 1.73 -4.16
C PHE A 23 9.55 3.13 -4.67
N ALA A 24 9.40 3.30 -5.97
CA ALA A 24 9.10 4.60 -6.58
C ALA A 24 8.09 4.35 -7.70
N ALA A 25 6.92 3.81 -7.34
CA ALA A 25 5.73 4.15 -8.12
C ALA A 25 5.49 5.64 -7.84
N GLU A 26 5.59 6.47 -8.87
CA GLU A 26 5.30 7.90 -8.77
C GLU A 26 3.78 8.00 -8.56
N PHE A 27 3.36 8.15 -7.31
CA PHE A 27 1.96 8.40 -6.97
C PHE A 27 1.55 9.74 -7.61
N GLU A 28 0.65 9.69 -8.59
CA GLU A 28 0.21 10.86 -9.34
C GLU A 28 -1.25 11.17 -9.01
N PHE A 29 -1.45 12.08 -8.05
CA PHE A 29 -2.77 12.66 -7.79
C PHE A 29 -3.14 13.64 -8.91
N SER A 30 -4.35 13.50 -9.43
CA SER A 30 -4.79 14.10 -10.68
C SER A 30 -6.14 14.81 -10.58
N MET A 31 -6.62 15.37 -11.68
CA MET A 31 -7.95 15.97 -11.76
C MET A 31 -9.06 14.94 -11.52
N ASN A 32 -8.87 13.67 -11.91
CA ASN A 32 -9.84 12.62 -11.68
C ASN A 32 -10.04 12.36 -10.17
N ASP A 33 -9.01 12.57 -9.36
CA ASP A 33 -9.07 12.38 -7.92
C ASP A 33 -9.83 13.54 -7.24
N ILE A 34 -9.74 14.75 -7.79
CA ILE A 34 -10.62 15.87 -7.38
C ILE A 34 -12.08 15.61 -7.77
N GLU A 35 -12.32 15.04 -8.96
CA GLU A 35 -13.67 14.63 -9.36
C GLU A 35 -14.22 13.53 -8.43
N PHE A 36 -13.38 12.59 -8.03
CA PHE A 36 -13.70 11.59 -7.01
C PHE A 36 -14.08 12.26 -5.68
N CYS A 37 -13.31 13.23 -5.18
CA CYS A 37 -13.69 13.97 -3.97
C CYS A 37 -15.07 14.65 -4.15
N HIS A 38 -15.32 15.27 -5.30
CA HIS A 38 -16.62 15.87 -5.58
C HIS A 38 -17.77 14.85 -5.57
N GLN A 39 -17.55 13.68 -6.16
CA GLN A 39 -18.55 12.61 -6.23
C GLN A 39 -18.98 12.12 -4.85
N PHE A 40 -18.05 12.01 -3.90
CA PHE A 40 -18.33 11.44 -2.58
C PHE A 40 -18.53 12.45 -1.46
N TYR A 41 -18.37 13.76 -1.72
CA TYR A 41 -18.62 14.80 -0.72
C TYR A 41 -20.00 14.73 -0.06
N PRO A 42 -21.12 14.50 -0.77
CA PRO A 42 -22.43 14.37 -0.11
C PRO A 42 -22.49 13.24 0.92
N LEU A 43 -21.76 12.15 0.66
CA LEU A 43 -21.73 10.98 1.53
C LEU A 43 -20.83 11.20 2.74
N TYR A 44 -19.72 11.93 2.55
CA TYR A 44 -18.89 12.43 3.64
C TYR A 44 -19.69 13.33 4.59
N GLU A 45 -20.51 14.26 4.08
CA GLU A 45 -21.33 15.15 4.91
C GLU A 45 -22.36 14.37 5.74
N GLU A 46 -22.86 13.25 5.23
CA GLU A 46 -23.84 12.41 5.94
C GLU A 46 -23.20 11.47 6.97
N LEU A 47 -22.06 10.86 6.63
CA LEU A 47 -21.48 9.74 7.37
C LEU A 47 -20.18 10.07 8.10
N GLY A 48 -19.57 11.22 7.79
CA GLY A 48 -18.35 11.74 8.40
C GLY A 48 -17.06 11.08 7.92
N ILE A 49 -15.93 11.69 8.32
CA ILE A 49 -14.58 11.32 7.86
C ILE A 49 -14.21 9.87 8.16
N GLN A 50 -14.60 9.34 9.33
CA GLN A 50 -14.26 7.98 9.73
C GLN A 50 -14.91 6.92 8.84
N TRP A 51 -16.18 7.14 8.47
CA TRP A 51 -16.85 6.26 7.51
C TRP A 51 -16.21 6.38 6.12
N PHE A 52 -15.94 7.62 5.69
CA PHE A 52 -15.42 7.91 4.37
C PHE A 52 -14.04 7.26 4.14
N ILE A 53 -13.09 7.50 5.03
CA ILE A 53 -11.75 6.91 4.94
C ILE A 53 -11.84 5.37 5.01
N LYS A 54 -12.67 4.81 5.90
CA LYS A 54 -12.84 3.35 6.01
C LYS A 54 -13.41 2.73 4.74
N ASN A 55 -14.43 3.33 4.15
CA ASN A 55 -15.11 2.81 2.96
C ASN A 55 -14.27 3.02 1.68
N HIS A 56 -13.31 3.92 1.71
CA HIS A 56 -12.33 4.14 0.65
C HIS A 56 -10.92 3.64 1.04
N HIS A 57 -10.90 2.60 1.87
CA HIS A 57 -9.71 1.78 2.15
C HIS A 57 -8.50 2.54 2.66
N TYR A 58 -8.72 3.61 3.42
CA TYR A 58 -7.66 4.44 4.00
C TYR A 58 -6.66 4.97 2.95
N SER A 59 -7.09 5.07 1.70
CA SER A 59 -6.26 5.51 0.59
C SER A 59 -5.80 6.95 0.81
N ILE A 60 -4.63 7.31 0.31
CA ILE A 60 -4.10 8.68 0.42
C ILE A 60 -5.06 9.68 -0.24
N GLU A 61 -5.74 9.30 -1.32
CA GLU A 61 -6.77 10.09 -1.97
C GLU A 61 -7.95 10.36 -1.03
N SER A 62 -8.42 9.35 -0.28
CA SER A 62 -9.50 9.52 0.69
C SER A 62 -9.13 10.45 1.85
N ARG A 63 -7.88 10.39 2.33
CA ARG A 63 -7.35 11.30 3.37
C ARG A 63 -7.25 12.73 2.85
N VAL A 64 -6.75 12.88 1.63
CA VAL A 64 -6.62 14.17 0.94
C VAL A 64 -7.99 14.78 0.66
N CYS A 65 -8.98 14.00 0.22
CA CYS A 65 -10.35 14.48 0.08
C CYS A 65 -10.91 14.96 1.42
N GLY A 66 -10.67 14.22 2.52
CA GLY A 66 -11.04 14.65 3.87
C GLY A 66 -10.44 16.00 4.25
N SER A 67 -9.12 16.16 4.05
CA SER A 67 -8.41 17.42 4.26
C SER A 67 -8.96 18.55 3.40
N LEU A 68 -9.29 18.26 2.13
CA LEU A 68 -9.89 19.23 1.22
C LEU A 68 -11.28 19.66 1.69
N TYR A 69 -12.14 18.75 2.15
CA TYR A 69 -13.49 19.10 2.61
C TYR A 69 -13.50 20.04 3.81
N GLU A 70 -12.49 19.92 4.69
CA GLU A 70 -12.30 20.79 5.85
C GLU A 70 -11.58 22.11 5.49
N ASP A 71 -11.00 22.20 4.29
CA ASP A 71 -10.37 23.40 3.78
C ASP A 71 -11.41 24.42 3.32
N SER A 72 -11.22 25.67 3.73
CA SER A 72 -11.96 26.82 3.21
C SER A 72 -11.97 26.93 1.66
N LEU A 73 -10.95 26.37 0.99
CA LEU A 73 -10.89 26.30 -0.46
C LEU A 73 -11.99 25.41 -1.06
N TRP A 74 -12.55 24.47 -0.31
CA TRP A 74 -13.64 23.61 -0.78
C TRP A 74 -14.88 24.38 -1.20
N SER A 75 -15.17 25.54 -0.61
CA SER A 75 -16.32 26.37 -1.01
C SER A 75 -16.03 27.37 -2.13
N TYR A 76 -14.85 27.36 -2.73
CA TYR A 76 -14.44 28.36 -3.73
C TYR A 76 -15.01 28.09 -5.15
N GLU A 77 -15.82 28.98 -5.72
CA GLU A 77 -16.53 28.74 -7.00
C GLU A 77 -15.91 29.46 -8.24
N GLY A 78 -14.62 29.80 -8.22
CA GLY A 78 -13.97 30.45 -9.37
C GLY A 78 -13.75 29.51 -10.57
N GLU A 79 -13.52 30.08 -11.76
CA GLU A 79 -13.23 29.30 -12.97
C GLU A 79 -11.99 28.40 -12.84
N ASP A 80 -11.02 28.81 -12.00
CA ASP A 80 -9.79 28.07 -11.70
C ASP A 80 -9.93 27.13 -10.48
N ARG A 81 -11.15 26.85 -10.03
CA ARG A 81 -11.44 26.01 -8.85
C ARG A 81 -10.71 24.67 -8.90
N MET A 82 -10.90 23.91 -9.98
CA MET A 82 -10.35 22.56 -10.10
C MET A 82 -8.82 22.57 -9.99
N GLN A 83 -8.19 23.55 -10.64
CA GLN A 83 -6.73 23.72 -10.56
C GLN A 83 -6.28 24.08 -9.15
N LYS A 84 -6.98 24.98 -8.45
CA LYS A 84 -6.63 25.34 -7.07
C LYS A 84 -6.79 24.16 -6.12
N LEU A 85 -7.84 23.36 -6.28
CA LEU A 85 -8.05 22.16 -5.48
C LEU A 85 -6.93 21.14 -5.74
N LEU A 86 -6.52 20.95 -6.99
CA LEU A 86 -5.39 20.09 -7.34
C LEU A 86 -4.07 20.61 -6.73
N GLU A 87 -3.79 21.91 -6.84
CA GLU A 87 -2.59 22.50 -6.23
C GLU A 87 -2.60 22.36 -4.70
N ARG A 88 -3.78 22.49 -4.08
CA ARG A 88 -3.96 22.28 -2.63
C ARG A 88 -3.84 20.82 -2.22
N SER A 89 -4.36 19.89 -3.02
CA SER A 89 -4.28 18.46 -2.72
C SER A 89 -2.84 17.97 -2.72
N LEU A 90 -2.02 18.45 -3.66
CA LEU A 90 -0.58 18.16 -3.70
C LEU A 90 0.14 18.64 -2.43
N HIS A 91 -0.31 19.74 -1.84
CA HIS A 91 0.21 20.18 -0.54
C HIS A 91 -0.17 19.21 0.59
N TYR A 92 -1.43 18.74 0.63
CA TYR A 92 -1.87 17.76 1.63
C TYR A 92 -1.16 16.42 1.51
N ILE A 93 -0.91 15.96 0.28
CA ILE A 93 -0.14 14.74 0.01
C ILE A 93 1.26 14.84 0.58
N GLU A 94 1.93 15.98 0.39
CA GLU A 94 3.25 16.20 0.96
C GLU A 94 3.21 16.13 2.49
N LEU A 95 2.18 16.69 3.13
CA LEU A 95 2.02 16.61 4.59
C LEU A 95 1.83 15.16 5.08
N GLU A 96 0.94 14.39 4.46
CA GLU A 96 0.71 12.96 4.76
C GLU A 96 2.00 12.14 4.62
N ILE A 97 2.77 12.38 3.55
CA ILE A 97 4.04 11.71 3.33
C ILE A 97 5.08 12.11 4.39
N GLN A 98 5.14 13.38 4.79
CA GLN A 98 6.07 13.82 5.82
C GLN A 98 5.69 13.27 7.20
N GLU A 99 4.40 13.23 7.53
CA GLU A 99 3.90 12.61 8.76
C GLU A 99 4.30 11.12 8.82
N SER A 100 4.01 10.36 7.76
CA SER A 100 4.43 8.96 7.64
C SER A 100 5.95 8.77 7.78
N LYS A 101 6.76 9.67 7.22
CA LYS A 101 8.23 9.64 7.37
C LYS A 101 8.68 9.91 8.80
N GLU A 102 8.02 10.79 9.54
CA GLU A 102 8.37 11.06 10.94
C GLU A 102 7.93 9.91 11.86
N GLU A 103 6.75 9.37 11.64
CA GLU A 103 6.24 8.18 12.33
C GLU A 103 7.19 6.99 12.18
N ALA A 104 7.63 6.72 10.96
CA ALA A 104 8.59 5.67 10.64
C ALA A 104 9.91 5.81 11.43
N LYS A 105 10.33 7.03 11.79
CA LYS A 105 11.54 7.24 12.63
C LYS A 105 11.32 6.87 14.09
N THR A 106 10.08 7.01 14.58
CA THR A 106 9.72 6.74 15.97
C THR A 106 9.32 5.28 16.20
N GLY A 107 9.11 4.52 15.13
CA GLY A 107 8.60 3.14 15.20
C GLY A 107 7.16 3.06 15.72
N ILE A 108 6.46 4.20 15.78
CA ILE A 108 5.03 4.30 16.01
C ILE A 108 4.45 4.62 14.63
N ASN A 109 3.92 3.60 13.96
CA ASN A 109 3.21 3.75 12.69
C ASN A 109 1.75 4.18 12.98
N ASP A 110 1.21 5.15 12.22
CA ASP A 110 -0.20 5.58 12.25
C ASP A 110 -1.14 4.37 12.37
N PRO A 111 -1.95 4.28 13.44
CA PRO A 111 -2.87 3.19 13.69
C PRO A 111 -4.20 3.43 12.98
N THR A 112 -4.22 3.81 11.71
CA THR A 112 -5.44 3.67 10.90
C THR A 112 -5.37 2.33 10.19
N PRO A 113 -5.75 1.24 10.90
CA PRO A 113 -5.39 -0.10 10.47
C PRO A 113 -6.37 -0.46 9.36
N ALA A 114 -5.86 -1.07 8.29
CA ALA A 114 -6.70 -1.97 7.55
C ALA A 114 -7.28 -2.98 8.55
N ILE A 115 -8.60 -2.94 8.80
CA ILE A 115 -9.23 -3.79 9.80
C ILE A 115 -9.23 -5.22 9.25
N ILE A 116 -8.20 -5.99 9.59
CA ILE A 116 -8.15 -7.41 9.27
C ILE A 116 -9.11 -8.14 10.22
N PRO A 117 -10.12 -8.86 9.69
CA PRO A 117 -10.98 -9.67 10.55
C PRO A 117 -10.17 -10.68 11.37
N SER A 118 -10.50 -10.82 12.65
CA SER A 118 -9.77 -11.72 13.56
C SER A 118 -9.72 -13.18 13.09
N TRP A 119 -10.68 -13.62 12.28
CA TRP A 119 -10.69 -14.95 11.71
C TRP A 119 -9.55 -15.18 10.71
N ILE A 120 -9.12 -14.15 9.95
CA ILE A 120 -7.94 -14.25 9.06
C ILE A 120 -6.71 -14.53 9.90
N LYS A 121 -6.52 -13.75 10.99
CA LYS A 121 -5.38 -13.93 11.91
C LYS A 121 -5.37 -15.30 12.56
N THR A 122 -6.55 -15.79 12.92
CA THR A 122 -6.73 -17.14 13.48
C THR A 122 -6.35 -18.22 12.46
N THR A 123 -6.84 -18.12 11.21
CA THR A 123 -6.50 -19.04 10.12
C THR A 123 -5.01 -19.04 9.83
N THR A 124 -4.37 -17.86 9.80
CA THR A 124 -2.93 -17.74 9.61
C THR A 124 -2.13 -18.39 10.74
N GLY A 125 -2.58 -18.25 12.00
CA GLY A 125 -1.97 -18.93 13.14
C GLY A 125 -2.02 -20.45 12.99
N TYR A 126 -3.19 -21.00 12.65
CA TYR A 126 -3.32 -22.43 12.36
C TYR A 126 -2.46 -22.87 11.17
N TRP A 127 -2.31 -22.04 10.15
CA TRP A 127 -1.48 -22.35 9.00
C TRP A 127 0.02 -22.38 9.35
N VAL A 128 0.48 -21.41 10.13
CA VAL A 128 1.85 -21.36 10.68
C VAL A 128 2.14 -22.65 11.43
N ASP A 129 1.23 -23.06 12.33
CA ASP A 129 1.34 -24.27 13.13
C ASP A 129 1.15 -25.57 12.33
N GLY A 130 0.69 -25.48 11.07
CA GLY A 130 0.48 -26.62 10.18
C GLY A 130 -0.84 -27.37 10.37
N PHE A 131 -1.83 -26.74 11.01
CA PHE A 131 -3.17 -27.29 11.22
C PHE A 131 -4.14 -27.01 10.06
N THR A 132 -3.88 -26.00 9.23
CA THR A 132 -4.67 -25.65 8.03
C THR A 132 -3.83 -25.71 6.76
N SER A 133 -4.51 -25.88 5.61
CA SER A 133 -3.88 -25.99 4.31
C SER A 133 -3.53 -24.63 3.70
N ASP A 134 -2.66 -24.62 2.69
CA ASP A 134 -2.37 -23.41 1.90
C ASP A 134 -3.64 -22.85 1.25
N VAL A 135 -4.55 -23.72 0.79
CA VAL A 135 -5.84 -23.34 0.20
C VAL A 135 -6.70 -22.56 1.20
N ASP A 136 -6.75 -23.00 2.46
CA ASP A 136 -7.55 -22.32 3.50
C ASP A 136 -7.04 -20.89 3.75
N LEU A 137 -5.72 -20.70 3.75
CA LEU A 137 -5.12 -19.38 3.94
C LEU A 137 -5.30 -18.49 2.70
N VAL A 138 -5.13 -19.05 1.50
CA VAL A 138 -5.36 -18.35 0.22
C VAL A 138 -6.82 -17.89 0.09
N ASN A 139 -7.79 -18.68 0.52
CA ASN A 139 -9.19 -18.25 0.59
C ASN A 139 -9.38 -17.03 1.51
N GLY A 140 -8.61 -16.95 2.59
CA GLY A 140 -8.54 -15.76 3.43
C GLY A 140 -8.03 -14.54 2.67
N PHE A 141 -6.93 -14.68 1.92
CA PHE A 141 -6.40 -13.59 1.10
C PHE A 141 -7.35 -13.18 -0.02
N GLN A 142 -8.01 -14.14 -0.67
CA GLN A 142 -9.03 -13.87 -1.68
C GLN A 142 -10.19 -13.07 -1.09
N TRP A 143 -10.63 -13.37 0.13
CA TRP A 143 -11.63 -12.56 0.83
C TRP A 143 -11.15 -11.13 1.06
N LEU A 144 -9.89 -10.93 1.48
CA LEU A 144 -9.31 -9.59 1.68
C LEU A 144 -9.32 -8.78 0.38
N ILE A 145 -9.03 -9.40 -0.76
CA ILE A 145 -9.10 -8.75 -2.08
C ILE A 145 -10.54 -8.41 -2.45
N GLN A 146 -11.46 -9.37 -2.34
CA GLN A 146 -12.88 -9.17 -2.71
C GLN A 146 -13.57 -8.07 -1.88
N ASN A 147 -13.11 -7.86 -0.65
CA ASN A 147 -13.64 -6.83 0.25
C ASN A 147 -12.78 -5.54 0.26
N GLY A 148 -11.82 -5.43 -0.66
CA GLY A 148 -10.99 -4.25 -0.86
C GLY A 148 -9.99 -3.95 0.27
N VAL A 149 -9.74 -4.90 1.17
CA VAL A 149 -8.72 -4.75 2.22
C VAL A 149 -7.31 -4.77 1.63
N ILE A 150 -7.10 -5.54 0.54
CA ILE A 150 -5.89 -5.53 -0.28
C ILE A 150 -6.29 -5.14 -1.70
N HIS A 151 -5.54 -4.22 -2.32
CA HIS A 151 -5.69 -3.91 -3.73
C HIS A 151 -4.56 -4.56 -4.54
N VAL A 152 -4.92 -5.36 -5.54
CA VAL A 152 -3.95 -5.98 -6.47
C VAL A 152 -4.39 -5.68 -7.90
N PRO A 153 -3.56 -4.98 -8.71
CA PRO A 153 -3.93 -4.57 -10.07
C PRO A 153 -4.01 -5.76 -11.04
N TYR A 154 -3.37 -6.88 -10.72
CA TYR A 154 -3.40 -8.09 -11.52
C TYR A 154 -3.50 -9.32 -10.61
N VAL A 155 -4.48 -10.18 -10.89
CA VAL A 155 -4.72 -11.41 -10.15
C VAL A 155 -4.56 -12.58 -11.11
N GLU A 156 -3.51 -13.39 -10.92
CA GLU A 156 -3.45 -14.70 -11.58
C GLU A 156 -4.35 -15.68 -10.83
N SER A 157 -5.55 -15.89 -11.35
CA SER A 157 -6.49 -16.87 -10.82
C SER A 157 -5.98 -18.29 -11.07
N SER A 158 -5.81 -19.08 -10.00
CA SER A 158 -5.63 -20.52 -10.14
C SER A 158 -6.99 -21.19 -10.35
N GLU A 159 -7.24 -21.76 -11.53
CA GLU A 159 -8.45 -22.56 -11.81
C GLU A 159 -8.47 -23.91 -11.05
N ASP A 160 -7.31 -24.36 -10.57
CA ASP A 160 -7.13 -25.63 -9.88
C ASP A 160 -6.53 -25.42 -8.49
N GLU A 161 -7.37 -25.55 -7.45
CA GLU A 161 -6.98 -25.44 -6.04
C GLU A 161 -5.85 -26.41 -5.66
N SER A 162 -5.70 -27.54 -6.37
CA SER A 162 -4.63 -28.50 -6.10
C SER A 162 -3.22 -27.97 -6.44
N THR A 163 -3.14 -26.84 -7.14
CA THR A 163 -1.87 -26.18 -7.51
C THR A 163 -1.49 -25.03 -6.58
N ILE A 164 -2.39 -24.64 -5.66
CA ILE A 164 -2.14 -23.57 -4.69
C ILE A 164 -1.10 -24.05 -3.68
N THR A 165 0.05 -23.37 -3.66
CA THR A 165 1.13 -23.63 -2.70
C THR A 165 1.67 -22.31 -2.20
N ILE A 166 1.80 -22.17 -0.87
CA ILE A 166 2.45 -21.04 -0.23
C ILE A 166 3.85 -21.48 0.19
N PRO A 167 4.92 -20.80 -0.26
CA PRO A 167 6.26 -21.17 0.14
C PRO A 167 6.44 -21.14 1.67
N SER A 168 7.06 -22.19 2.22
CA SER A 168 7.20 -22.35 3.68
C SER A 168 8.00 -21.22 4.36
N TRP A 169 8.85 -20.51 3.63
CA TRP A 169 9.60 -19.36 4.15
C TRP A 169 8.70 -18.18 4.54
N ILE A 170 7.45 -18.14 4.06
CA ILE A 170 6.43 -17.15 4.46
C ILE A 170 5.95 -17.34 5.90
N LYS A 171 6.04 -18.56 6.44
CA LYS A 171 5.57 -18.88 7.80
C LYS A 171 6.22 -18.02 8.89
N THR A 172 7.48 -17.64 8.70
CA THR A 172 8.19 -16.80 9.67
C THR A 172 7.53 -15.43 9.81
N SER A 173 7.29 -14.73 8.70
CA SER A 173 6.64 -13.41 8.71
C SER A 173 5.18 -13.50 9.16
N ALA A 174 4.46 -14.53 8.70
CA ALA A 174 3.09 -14.81 9.17
C ALA A 174 3.04 -15.06 10.69
N GLY A 175 3.99 -15.80 11.24
CA GLY A 175 4.13 -16.03 12.67
C GLY A 175 4.42 -14.74 13.45
N TYR A 176 5.28 -13.86 12.92
CA TYR A 176 5.50 -12.54 13.51
C TYR A 176 4.22 -11.71 13.55
N TRP A 177 3.39 -11.77 12.50
CA TRP A 177 2.12 -11.06 12.50
C TRP A 177 1.13 -11.61 13.53
N VAL A 178 1.00 -12.95 13.62
CA VAL A 178 0.17 -13.63 14.61
C VAL A 178 0.60 -13.28 16.05
N ASP A 179 1.91 -13.20 16.28
CA ASP A 179 2.52 -12.81 17.56
C ASP A 179 2.44 -11.30 17.85
N ASN A 180 1.86 -10.49 16.96
CA ASN A 180 1.82 -9.02 17.04
C ASN A 180 3.22 -8.36 17.07
N LYS A 181 4.21 -9.00 16.44
CA LYS A 181 5.57 -8.45 16.25
C LYS A 181 5.71 -7.59 14.99
N ILE A 182 4.80 -7.75 14.04
CA ILE A 182 4.59 -6.85 12.90
C ILE A 182 3.12 -6.40 12.87
N THR A 183 2.86 -5.22 12.33
CA THR A 183 1.53 -4.63 12.26
C THR A 183 0.65 -5.31 11.20
N ASP A 184 -0.65 -5.02 11.25
CA ASP A 184 -1.60 -5.48 10.23
C ASP A 184 -1.21 -4.93 8.83
N ASP A 185 -0.79 -3.68 8.74
CA ASP A 185 -0.37 -3.08 7.46
C ASP A 185 0.93 -3.69 6.93
N GLU A 186 1.93 -3.93 7.80
CA GLU A 186 3.17 -4.61 7.40
C GLU A 186 2.88 -6.01 6.84
N PHE A 187 1.93 -6.72 7.44
CA PHE A 187 1.50 -8.01 6.94
C PHE A 187 0.78 -7.90 5.60
N LEU A 188 -0.17 -6.97 5.45
CA LEU A 188 -0.92 -6.78 4.21
C LEU A 188 -0.05 -6.32 3.04
N ILE A 189 0.89 -5.40 3.26
CA ILE A 189 1.90 -5.00 2.27
C ILE A 189 2.70 -6.21 1.80
N GLY A 190 3.07 -7.09 2.75
CA GLY A 190 3.74 -8.36 2.43
C GLY A 190 2.88 -9.27 1.55
N ILE A 191 1.61 -9.46 1.91
CA ILE A 191 0.67 -10.30 1.13
C ILE A 191 0.44 -9.73 -0.27
N GLU A 192 0.19 -8.43 -0.39
CA GLU A 192 0.01 -7.74 -1.66
C GLU A 192 1.21 -7.96 -2.59
N TRP A 193 2.42 -7.76 -2.05
CA TRP A 193 3.65 -7.95 -2.81
C TRP A 193 3.82 -9.40 -3.29
N LEU A 194 3.50 -10.39 -2.44
CA LEU A 194 3.61 -11.81 -2.79
C LEU A 194 2.65 -12.20 -3.91
N ILE A 195 1.43 -11.65 -3.93
CA ILE A 195 0.44 -11.88 -4.96
C ILE A 195 0.86 -11.20 -6.27
N ASN A 196 1.26 -9.93 -6.21
CA ASN A 196 1.71 -9.17 -7.38
C ASN A 196 2.94 -9.79 -8.08
N ASN A 197 3.77 -10.53 -7.33
CA ASN A 197 4.93 -11.25 -7.88
C ASN A 197 4.64 -12.71 -8.26
N GLY A 198 3.37 -13.14 -8.18
CA GLY A 198 2.96 -14.51 -8.53
C GLY A 198 3.52 -15.60 -7.61
N ILE A 199 4.01 -15.22 -6.42
CA ILE A 199 4.52 -16.15 -5.41
C ILE A 199 3.35 -16.84 -4.71
N ILE A 200 2.29 -16.08 -4.44
CA ILE A 200 1.00 -16.60 -4.00
C ILE A 200 0.00 -16.37 -5.13
N ARG A 201 -0.76 -17.41 -5.49
CA ARG A 201 -1.87 -17.35 -6.44
C ARG A 201 -3.18 -17.38 -5.67
N VAL A 202 -4.16 -16.58 -6.09
CA VAL A 202 -5.44 -16.31 -5.41
C VAL A 202 -6.59 -16.31 -6.40
#